data_AF-A0A0D2F6F5-F1
#
_entry.id   AF-A0A0D2F6F5-F1
#
_cell.length_a   1.000
_cell.length_b   1.000
_cell.length_c   1.000
_cell.angle_alpha   90.00
_cell.angle_beta   90.00
_cell.angle_gamma   90.00
#
_symmetry.space_group_name_H-M   'P 1'
#
loop_
_entity.id
_entity.type
_entity.pdbx_description
1 polymer ?
#
loop_
_entity_poly.entity_id
_entity_poly.type
_entity_poly.pdbx_seq_one_letter_code
_entity_poly.pdbx_strand_id
1 'polypeptide(L)'
;MFKAQRQSALEQVRWKPEHSGGLSVIETTDEETPKFRHSGLKDAEVQSWVLQNSCLPGAQPPKTKSGGFRLLLCERSKLPLDAVDSRPTASRDLYMSRDSFALIELAFRLSDTTAQDLFISNGGYSRFTERDSSTAKIKYLKVVIQARRKLEVGDCVLSVCHCCETGWTYGFLCGEDVVESAKRFGEAALASVMLNLLRPCLRLRSHALLLPAMLLKIYSMRTVSFMYKQLSRLNDLEDEIGVTNAGRCEVKRSLEHWPHDVDIKDTTLGLHSVGAELFFLNQTSCWTQECLKFLCQLGANCSDYPNISPATCLEVQQAIEYEIAKTQWVGRTLATGKERTQAQLNVLYSAASQKENAISINYSRMAQEQNENSRKEVHLNTRIATSTKQDSIAMTAFTFIAALFLPGTYTSSLFSIGMFDWVPSNAAKCYAYWCITVPLTALVMAGWFTWYKRADQAFQREMEYRLGGEDGEKKPPADRGLQARTKNHTNSGDNMAPQAQMTSSRTLSVYKYS
;
A
#
# COMPACT_ATOMS: atom_id res chain seq x y z
N MET A 1 -32.92 -11.05 23.25
CA MET A 1 -31.84 -10.95 22.25
C MET A 1 -30.67 -10.11 22.76
N PHE A 2 -30.85 -8.82 23.07
CA PHE A 2 -29.74 -7.95 23.52
C PHE A 2 -29.02 -8.39 24.81
N LYS A 3 -29.73 -8.99 25.78
CA LYS A 3 -29.10 -9.46 27.04
C LYS A 3 -27.99 -10.49 26.85
N ALA A 4 -28.16 -11.45 25.93
CA ALA A 4 -27.17 -12.49 25.67
C ALA A 4 -25.91 -11.91 25.01
N GLN A 5 -26.10 -11.04 24.02
CA GLN A 5 -25.01 -10.33 23.35
C GLN A 5 -24.29 -9.37 24.31
N ARG A 6 -25.02 -8.68 25.19
CA ARG A 6 -24.44 -7.85 26.25
C ARG A 6 -23.54 -8.67 27.17
N GLN A 7 -23.99 -9.83 27.63
CA GLN A 7 -23.18 -10.69 28.50
C GLN A 7 -21.89 -11.13 27.79
N SER A 8 -21.99 -11.58 26.54
CA SER A 8 -20.82 -11.93 25.73
C SER A 8 -19.85 -10.76 25.54
N ALA A 9 -20.35 -9.54 25.35
CA ALA A 9 -19.52 -8.35 25.18
C ALA A 9 -18.77 -7.98 26.48
N LEU A 10 -19.43 -8.09 27.64
CA LEU A 10 -18.80 -7.78 28.93
C LEU A 10 -17.68 -8.75 29.31
N GLU A 11 -17.77 -10.01 28.88
CA GLU A 11 -16.71 -11.02 29.07
C GLU A 11 -15.46 -10.72 28.24
N GLN A 12 -15.62 -9.98 27.14
CA GLN A 12 -14.52 -9.55 26.28
C GLN A 12 -13.84 -8.25 26.77
N VAL A 13 -14.44 -7.53 27.72
CA VAL A 13 -13.83 -6.32 28.29
C VAL A 13 -12.82 -6.70 29.37
N ARG A 14 -11.60 -6.16 29.26
CA ARG A 14 -10.59 -6.16 30.32
C ARG A 14 -10.78 -4.89 31.16
N TRP A 15 -11.23 -5.08 32.39
CA TRP A 15 -11.48 -4.00 33.35
C TRP A 15 -10.18 -3.63 34.06
N LYS A 16 -9.82 -2.35 34.04
CA LYS A 16 -8.58 -1.81 34.65
C LYS A 16 -8.90 -0.62 35.58
N PRO A 17 -9.63 -0.85 36.69
CA PRO A 17 -9.98 0.22 37.63
C PRO A 17 -8.77 0.85 38.33
N GLU A 18 -7.61 0.19 38.32
CA GLU A 18 -6.37 0.67 38.90
C GLU A 18 -5.75 1.88 38.19
N HIS A 19 -6.15 2.17 36.93
CA HIS A 19 -5.61 3.29 36.17
C HIS A 19 -6.13 4.63 36.69
N SER A 20 -5.26 5.42 37.31
CA SER A 20 -5.60 6.77 37.79
C SER A 20 -5.68 7.78 36.63
N GLY A 21 -6.79 8.52 36.53
CA GLY A 21 -6.97 9.58 35.54
C GLY A 21 -7.78 9.19 34.29
N GLY A 22 -8.21 7.93 34.20
CA GLY A 22 -9.03 7.42 33.09
C GLY A 22 -10.51 7.79 33.15
N LEU A 23 -10.98 8.39 34.24
CA LEU A 23 -12.39 8.75 34.43
C LEU A 23 -12.54 10.23 34.74
N SER A 24 -13.51 10.86 34.06
CA SER A 24 -13.92 12.23 34.34
C SER A 24 -15.43 12.40 34.20
N VAL A 25 -15.96 13.45 34.81
CA VAL A 25 -17.38 13.78 34.75
C VAL A 25 -17.54 15.17 34.19
N ILE A 26 -18.55 15.32 33.34
CA ILE A 26 -19.08 16.59 32.88
C ILE A 26 -20.55 16.68 33.33
N GLU A 27 -20.89 17.67 34.13
CA GLU A 27 -22.27 17.85 34.61
C GLU A 27 -22.70 19.32 34.70
N THR A 28 -24.01 19.55 34.59
CA THR A 28 -24.64 20.84 34.88
C THR A 28 -25.20 20.86 36.29
N THR A 29 -25.03 21.97 37.02
CA THR A 29 -25.61 22.13 38.35
C THR A 29 -27.12 22.35 38.28
N ASP A 30 -27.76 21.99 39.39
CA ASP A 30 -29.21 22.11 39.60
C ASP A 30 -29.63 23.48 40.19
N GLU A 31 -28.71 24.45 40.17
CA GLU A 31 -28.89 25.80 40.69
C GLU A 31 -29.77 26.67 39.77
N GLU A 32 -30.40 27.72 40.29
CA GLU A 32 -31.19 28.69 39.51
C GLU A 32 -30.39 29.30 38.35
N THR A 33 -29.08 29.50 38.56
CA THR A 33 -28.13 29.80 37.49
C THR A 33 -27.30 28.54 37.16
N PRO A 34 -27.49 27.93 35.97
CA PRO A 34 -26.69 26.78 35.55
C PRO A 34 -25.20 27.07 35.64
N LYS A 35 -24.47 26.25 36.39
CA LYS A 35 -23.01 26.20 36.32
C LYS A 35 -22.56 24.88 35.72
N PHE A 36 -21.42 24.94 35.05
CA PHE A 36 -20.77 23.78 34.47
C PHE A 36 -19.75 23.23 35.46
N ARG A 37 -19.74 21.92 35.69
CA ARG A 37 -18.73 21.25 36.51
C ARG A 37 -18.00 20.19 35.69
N HIS A 38 -16.66 20.21 35.81
CA HIS A 38 -15.79 19.19 35.23
C HIS A 38 -14.77 18.77 36.30
N SER A 39 -14.72 17.48 36.60
CA SER A 39 -13.79 16.92 37.59
C SER A 39 -13.34 15.53 37.19
N GLY A 40 -12.10 15.17 37.55
CA GLY A 40 -11.67 13.77 37.52
C GLY A 40 -12.43 12.97 38.57
N LEU A 41 -12.63 11.68 38.29
CA LEU A 41 -13.33 10.76 39.18
C LEU A 41 -12.49 9.50 39.37
N LYS A 42 -12.45 8.93 40.57
CA LYS A 42 -11.85 7.60 40.78
C LYS A 42 -12.93 6.53 40.66
N ASP A 43 -12.56 5.31 40.25
CA ASP A 43 -13.53 4.21 40.12
C ASP A 43 -14.31 3.95 41.43
N ALA A 44 -13.62 4.01 42.59
CA ALA A 44 -14.25 3.87 43.90
C ALA A 44 -15.29 4.96 44.23
N GLU A 45 -15.20 6.13 43.61
CA GLU A 45 -16.12 7.26 43.82
C GLU A 45 -17.35 7.17 42.89
N VAL A 46 -17.29 6.37 41.82
CA VAL A 46 -18.36 6.22 40.82
C VAL A 46 -19.68 5.85 41.48
N GLN A 47 -19.66 4.88 42.40
CA GLN A 47 -20.89 4.47 43.09
C GLN A 47 -21.53 5.63 43.85
N SER A 48 -20.73 6.35 44.63
CA SER A 48 -21.22 7.50 45.41
C SER A 48 -21.75 8.62 44.52
N TRP A 49 -21.05 8.92 43.42
CA TRP A 49 -21.45 9.95 42.47
C TRP A 49 -22.73 9.57 41.73
N VAL A 50 -22.84 8.33 41.22
CA VAL A 50 -24.05 7.84 40.55
C VAL A 50 -25.24 7.87 41.50
N LEU A 51 -25.10 7.41 42.74
CA LEU A 51 -26.21 7.40 43.71
C LEU A 51 -26.71 8.82 44.06
N GLN A 52 -25.80 9.79 44.16
CA GLN A 52 -26.17 11.20 44.37
C GLN A 52 -26.88 11.82 43.15
N ASN A 53 -26.67 11.24 41.97
CA ASN A 53 -26.96 11.88 40.70
C ASN A 53 -27.80 11.01 39.73
N SER A 54 -28.48 9.97 40.19
CA SER A 54 -29.20 9.03 39.31
C SER A 54 -30.70 8.99 39.53
N CYS A 55 -31.39 8.49 38.51
CA CYS A 55 -32.81 8.15 38.52
C CYS A 55 -32.99 6.64 38.71
N LEU A 56 -32.60 6.11 39.88
CA LEU A 56 -32.86 4.70 40.22
C LEU A 56 -34.36 4.39 40.08
N PRO A 57 -34.75 3.16 39.71
CA PRO A 57 -36.16 2.74 39.68
C PRO A 57 -36.82 2.99 41.04
N GLY A 58 -37.78 3.91 41.11
CA GLY A 58 -38.47 4.32 42.34
C GLY A 58 -37.95 5.62 43.00
N ALA A 59 -36.82 6.18 42.56
CA ALA A 59 -36.38 7.50 43.00
C ALA A 59 -37.23 8.60 42.33
N GLN A 60 -37.67 9.59 43.11
CA GLN A 60 -38.35 10.76 42.55
C GLN A 60 -37.39 11.47 41.59
N PRO A 61 -37.84 11.84 40.36
CA PRO A 61 -37.03 12.69 39.49
C PRO A 61 -36.60 13.96 40.23
N PRO A 62 -35.43 14.54 39.92
CA PRO A 62 -35.02 15.81 40.50
C PRO A 62 -36.19 16.80 40.40
N LYS A 63 -36.61 17.35 41.55
CA LYS A 63 -37.82 18.23 41.66
C LYS A 63 -37.66 19.54 40.88
N THR A 64 -36.46 19.80 40.38
CA THR A 64 -36.03 20.96 39.61
C THR A 64 -36.42 20.81 38.14
N LYS A 65 -37.34 21.68 37.69
CA LYS A 65 -37.84 21.76 36.31
C LYS A 65 -36.83 22.36 35.32
N SER A 66 -35.56 22.55 35.71
CA SER A 66 -34.61 23.38 34.95
C SER A 66 -33.81 22.62 33.88
N GLY A 67 -33.93 21.28 33.85
CA GLY A 67 -33.25 20.38 32.91
C GLY A 67 -31.71 20.47 32.97
N GLY A 68 -31.03 19.53 32.32
CA GLY A 68 -29.58 19.45 32.44
C GLY A 68 -28.99 18.18 31.87
N PHE A 69 -27.68 17.99 32.07
CA PHE A 69 -27.04 16.73 31.70
C PHE A 69 -25.93 16.31 32.66
N ARG A 70 -25.70 15.00 32.69
CA ARG A 70 -24.64 14.33 33.43
C ARG A 70 -23.98 13.32 32.50
N LEU A 71 -22.70 13.51 32.22
CA LEU A 71 -21.92 12.71 31.30
C LEU A 71 -20.71 12.16 32.04
N LEU A 72 -20.62 10.84 32.13
CA LEU A 72 -19.41 10.16 32.57
C LEU A 72 -18.53 9.84 31.36
N LEU A 73 -17.26 10.16 31.46
CA LEU A 73 -16.24 9.91 30.46
C LEU A 73 -15.30 8.81 30.95
N CYS A 74 -15.04 7.84 30.08
CA CYS A 74 -14.13 6.73 30.34
C CYS A 74 -13.10 6.60 29.22
N GLU A 75 -11.84 6.71 29.61
CA GLU A 75 -10.71 6.43 28.73
C GLU A 75 -10.59 4.93 28.47
N ARG A 76 -10.16 4.60 27.25
CA ARG A 76 -9.90 3.24 26.79
C ARG A 76 -8.42 3.11 26.45
N SER A 77 -7.81 1.96 26.71
CA SER A 77 -6.40 1.78 26.38
C SER A 77 -6.15 1.99 24.90
N LYS A 78 -5.07 2.73 24.61
CA LYS A 78 -4.54 2.91 23.26
C LYS A 78 -4.03 1.56 22.77
N LEU A 79 -4.34 1.19 21.53
CA LEU A 79 -3.67 0.05 20.90
C LEU A 79 -2.19 0.39 20.68
N PRO A 80 -1.23 -0.47 21.10
CA PRO A 80 0.18 -0.28 20.78
C PRO A 80 0.39 -0.34 19.28
N LEU A 81 1.17 0.61 18.72
CA LEU A 81 1.53 0.62 17.29
C LEU A 81 2.37 -0.59 16.89
N ASP A 82 3.10 -1.19 17.84
CA ASP A 82 4.08 -2.26 17.60
C ASP A 82 3.52 -3.67 17.89
N ALA A 83 2.25 -3.80 18.28
CA ALA A 83 1.64 -5.10 18.56
C ALA A 83 1.24 -5.79 17.24
N VAL A 84 2.24 -6.32 16.54
CA VAL A 84 2.11 -7.29 15.43
C VAL A 84 1.76 -8.70 15.96
N ASP A 85 1.59 -8.86 17.27
CA ASP A 85 1.26 -10.14 17.90
C ASP A 85 -0.23 -10.49 17.78
N SER A 86 -0.57 -11.24 16.73
CA SER A 86 -1.20 -12.58 16.81
C SER A 86 -2.24 -12.89 17.91
N ARG A 87 -3.07 -11.94 18.33
CA ARG A 87 -4.31 -12.22 19.09
C ARG A 87 -5.48 -11.46 18.49
N PRO A 88 -6.67 -12.06 18.43
CA PRO A 88 -7.81 -11.40 17.85
C PRO A 88 -8.09 -10.13 18.66
N THR A 89 -8.30 -9.05 17.91
CA THR A 89 -9.27 -7.94 18.00
C THR A 89 -10.46 -8.03 18.98
N ALA A 90 -10.53 -9.02 19.88
CA ALA A 90 -11.68 -9.32 20.71
C ALA A 90 -11.67 -8.61 22.07
N SER A 91 -10.53 -8.31 22.70
CA SER A 91 -10.54 -7.72 24.05
C SER A 91 -10.29 -6.21 24.07
N ARG A 92 -11.13 -5.45 24.79
CA ARG A 92 -11.02 -3.99 24.98
C ARG A 92 -10.70 -3.64 26.42
N ASP A 93 -9.77 -2.71 26.64
CA ASP A 93 -9.36 -2.31 27.99
C ASP A 93 -10.09 -1.02 28.40
N LEU A 94 -10.93 -1.10 29.43
CA LEU A 94 -11.64 0.05 29.98
C LEU A 94 -11.06 0.42 31.35
N TYR A 95 -10.78 1.70 31.56
CA TYR A 95 -10.24 2.21 32.84
C TYR A 95 -11.35 2.44 33.88
N MET A 96 -12.14 1.39 34.12
CA MET A 96 -13.18 1.32 35.15
C MET A 96 -13.41 -0.15 35.56
N SER A 97 -14.11 -0.36 36.68
CA SER A 97 -14.55 -1.70 37.07
C SER A 97 -15.85 -2.12 36.37
N ARG A 98 -16.05 -3.44 36.29
CA ARG A 98 -17.29 -4.03 35.75
C ARG A 98 -18.52 -3.59 36.55
N ASP A 99 -18.37 -3.48 37.87
CA ASP A 99 -19.46 -3.10 38.78
C ASP A 99 -19.84 -1.63 38.59
N SER A 100 -18.86 -0.73 38.46
CA SER A 100 -19.08 0.66 38.07
C SER A 100 -19.84 0.75 36.74
N PHE A 101 -19.39 0.05 35.70
CA PHE A 101 -20.07 0.04 34.40
C PHE A 101 -21.52 -0.44 34.50
N ALA A 102 -21.75 -1.57 35.17
CA ALA A 102 -23.10 -2.13 35.33
C ALA A 102 -24.02 -1.20 36.14
N LEU A 103 -23.48 -0.53 37.16
CA LEU A 103 -24.20 0.46 37.94
C LEU A 103 -24.62 1.65 37.08
N ILE A 104 -23.71 2.20 36.28
CA ILE A 104 -23.98 3.35 35.40
C ILE A 104 -25.03 2.97 34.35
N GLU A 105 -24.86 1.83 33.69
CA GLU A 105 -25.78 1.37 32.65
C GLU A 105 -27.21 1.25 33.18
N LEU A 106 -27.37 0.73 34.39
CA LEU A 106 -28.66 0.63 35.08
C LEU A 106 -29.19 2.00 35.53
N ALA A 107 -28.36 2.78 36.24
CA ALA A 107 -28.76 4.03 36.88
C ALA A 107 -29.06 5.16 35.87
N PHE A 108 -28.35 5.17 34.74
CA PHE A 108 -28.56 6.11 33.64
C PHE A 108 -29.53 5.58 32.59
N ARG A 109 -30.06 4.35 32.77
CA ARG A 109 -30.96 3.68 31.83
C ARG A 109 -30.41 3.66 30.41
N LEU A 110 -29.12 3.37 30.25
CA LEU A 110 -28.50 3.29 28.93
C LEU A 110 -29.10 2.13 28.11
N SER A 111 -28.80 2.10 26.81
CA SER A 111 -29.20 0.98 25.94
C SER A 111 -28.44 -0.30 26.32
N ASP A 112 -29.10 -1.45 26.24
CA ASP A 112 -28.46 -2.77 26.37
C ASP A 112 -27.42 -3.03 25.25
N THR A 113 -27.42 -2.21 24.19
CA THR A 113 -26.42 -2.26 23.09
C THR A 113 -25.11 -1.57 23.44
N THR A 114 -25.07 -0.73 24.48
CA THR A 114 -23.89 0.10 24.84
C THR A 114 -22.62 -0.73 24.93
N ALA A 115 -22.68 -1.89 25.59
CA ALA A 115 -21.53 -2.76 25.77
C ALA A 115 -21.04 -3.39 24.44
N GLN A 116 -21.95 -3.67 23.51
CA GLN A 116 -21.60 -4.25 22.21
C GLN A 116 -20.98 -3.20 21.29
N ASP A 117 -21.50 -1.97 21.34
CA ASP A 117 -21.06 -0.86 20.50
C ASP A 117 -19.59 -0.49 20.78
N LEU A 118 -19.07 -0.78 21.99
CA LEU A 118 -17.63 -0.68 22.34
C LEU A 118 -16.69 -1.43 21.37
N PHE A 119 -17.19 -2.46 20.67
CA PHE A 119 -16.42 -3.32 19.79
C PHE A 119 -16.59 -2.98 18.30
N ILE A 120 -17.57 -2.15 17.93
CA ILE A 120 -17.85 -1.82 16.53
C ILE A 120 -16.87 -0.75 16.03
N SER A 121 -16.15 -1.03 14.92
CA SER A 121 -15.18 -0.09 14.34
C SER A 121 -15.73 0.76 13.19
N ASN A 122 -16.79 0.30 12.52
CA ASN A 122 -17.22 0.86 11.24
C ASN A 122 -18.13 2.10 11.38
N GLY A 123 -18.42 2.48 12.62
CA GLY A 123 -19.41 3.50 12.96
C GLY A 123 -20.82 2.94 12.95
N GLY A 124 -21.70 3.57 13.73
CA GLY A 124 -23.09 3.17 13.86
C GLY A 124 -23.88 4.18 14.68
N TYR A 125 -25.19 4.19 14.51
CA TYR A 125 -26.09 4.98 15.35
C TYR A 125 -27.41 4.22 15.51
N SER A 126 -28.00 4.33 16.69
CA SER A 126 -29.27 3.69 17.00
C SER A 126 -30.11 4.54 17.95
N ARG A 127 -31.43 4.33 17.88
CA ARG A 127 -32.42 4.99 18.74
C ARG A 127 -33.30 3.96 19.40
N PHE A 128 -33.55 4.15 20.69
CA PHE A 128 -34.54 3.39 21.44
C PHE A 128 -35.46 4.36 22.18
N THR A 129 -36.75 4.03 22.26
CA THR A 129 -37.72 4.86 22.99
C THR A 129 -38.48 4.00 23.99
N GLU A 130 -38.62 4.50 25.21
CA GLU A 130 -39.54 3.95 26.20
C GLU A 130 -40.74 4.88 26.29
N ARG A 131 -41.93 4.33 26.06
CA ARG A 131 -43.19 5.07 26.11
C ARG A 131 -43.91 4.77 27.43
N ASP A 132 -44.58 5.78 27.95
CA ASP A 132 -45.48 5.58 29.08
C ASP A 132 -46.70 4.75 28.64
N SER A 133 -47.04 3.74 29.44
CA SER A 133 -48.14 2.80 29.15
C SER A 133 -49.51 3.47 29.16
N SER A 134 -49.65 4.60 29.87
CA SER A 134 -50.93 5.30 30.01
C SER A 134 -51.16 6.37 28.93
N THR A 135 -50.13 7.16 28.61
CA THR A 135 -50.25 8.31 27.68
C THR A 135 -49.71 8.03 26.27
N ALA A 136 -49.03 6.90 26.06
CA ALA A 136 -48.29 6.56 24.84
C ALA A 136 -47.21 7.59 24.43
N LYS A 137 -46.95 8.61 25.26
CA LYS A 137 -45.90 9.61 25.05
C LYS A 137 -44.53 8.99 25.32
N ILE A 138 -43.51 9.48 24.62
CA ILE A 138 -42.12 9.07 24.85
C ILE A 138 -41.69 9.63 26.20
N LYS A 139 -41.35 8.73 27.13
CA LYS A 139 -40.84 9.07 28.46
C LYS A 139 -39.33 9.17 28.47
N TYR A 140 -38.67 8.21 27.83
CA TYR A 140 -37.21 8.18 27.67
C TYR A 140 -36.82 8.00 26.21
N LEU A 141 -35.87 8.83 25.76
CA LEU A 141 -35.23 8.73 24.46
C LEU A 141 -33.78 8.31 24.68
N LYS A 142 -33.40 7.14 24.18
CA LYS A 142 -32.03 6.64 24.20
C LYS A 142 -31.42 6.76 22.82
N VAL A 143 -30.20 7.29 22.75
CA VAL A 143 -29.44 7.41 21.52
C VAL A 143 -28.05 6.84 21.77
N VAL A 144 -27.62 5.92 20.91
CA VAL A 144 -26.26 5.41 20.93
C VAL A 144 -25.58 5.78 19.63
N ILE A 145 -24.42 6.42 19.71
CA ILE A 145 -23.57 6.76 18.57
C ILE A 145 -22.25 6.05 18.78
N GLN A 146 -21.98 5.08 17.93
CA GLN A 146 -20.65 4.54 17.76
C GLN A 146 -19.92 5.33 16.69
N ALA A 147 -18.87 6.03 17.09
CA ALA A 147 -18.09 6.78 16.13
C ALA A 147 -17.28 5.85 15.20
N ARG A 148 -17.18 6.23 13.93
CA ARG A 148 -16.33 5.51 12.99
C ARG A 148 -14.87 5.66 13.42
N ARG A 149 -14.18 4.53 13.57
CA ARG A 149 -12.79 4.50 13.98
C ARG A 149 -11.89 5.09 12.90
N LYS A 150 -11.30 6.25 13.19
CA LYS A 150 -10.17 6.81 12.44
C LYS A 150 -9.25 7.47 13.47
N LEU A 151 -8.02 6.97 13.60
CA LEU A 151 -7.11 7.30 14.69
C LEU A 151 -6.90 8.81 14.88
N GLU A 152 -6.91 9.55 13.78
CA GLU A 152 -6.72 10.99 13.70
C GLU A 152 -8.00 11.76 14.09
N VAL A 153 -9.18 11.20 13.82
CA VAL A 153 -10.47 11.86 14.09
C VAL A 153 -10.99 11.48 15.47
N GLY A 154 -11.04 10.19 15.79
CA GLY A 154 -11.47 9.66 17.08
C GLY A 154 -11.98 8.23 16.98
N ASP A 155 -12.11 7.61 18.15
CA ASP A 155 -12.76 6.31 18.35
C ASP A 155 -13.46 6.33 19.71
N CYS A 156 -14.77 6.57 19.68
CA CYS A 156 -15.55 6.67 20.90
C CYS A 156 -17.01 6.23 20.70
N VAL A 157 -17.62 5.83 21.80
CA VAL A 157 -19.00 5.40 21.94
C VAL A 157 -19.70 6.40 22.84
N LEU A 158 -20.78 7.01 22.37
CA LEU A 158 -21.64 7.87 23.17
C LEU A 158 -22.99 7.20 23.33
N SER A 159 -23.35 6.84 24.56
CA SER A 159 -24.67 6.31 24.93
C SER A 159 -25.35 7.33 25.82
N VAL A 160 -26.50 7.86 25.40
CA VAL A 160 -27.26 8.84 26.16
C VAL A 160 -28.71 8.39 26.35
N CYS A 161 -29.28 8.72 27.50
CA CYS A 161 -30.69 8.58 27.82
C CYS A 161 -31.24 9.94 28.28
N HIS A 162 -32.19 10.46 27.54
CA HIS A 162 -32.89 11.71 27.82
C HIS A 162 -34.26 11.43 28.45
N CYS A 163 -34.58 12.10 29.55
CA CYS A 163 -35.89 12.07 30.18
C CYS A 163 -36.74 13.24 29.67
N CYS A 164 -37.73 12.94 28.83
CA CYS A 164 -38.56 13.94 28.15
C CYS A 164 -39.41 14.77 29.13
N GLU A 165 -39.76 14.19 30.28
CA GLU A 165 -40.56 14.86 31.32
C GLU A 165 -39.76 15.89 32.13
N THR A 166 -38.48 15.61 32.41
CA THR A 166 -37.64 16.44 33.31
C THR A 166 -36.61 17.27 32.57
N GLY A 167 -36.33 16.97 31.29
CA GLY A 167 -35.30 17.61 30.50
C GLY A 167 -33.88 17.20 30.91
N TRP A 168 -33.71 16.14 31.70
CA TRP A 168 -32.39 15.65 32.10
C TRP A 168 -31.84 14.60 31.13
N THR A 169 -30.57 14.73 30.77
CA THR A 169 -29.84 13.80 29.91
C THR A 169 -28.71 13.11 30.68
N TYR A 170 -28.73 11.79 30.72
CA TYR A 170 -27.70 10.97 31.35
C TYR A 170 -26.88 10.29 30.27
N GLY A 171 -25.55 10.33 30.37
CA GLY A 171 -24.69 9.85 29.30
C GLY A 171 -23.44 9.13 29.79
N PHE A 172 -22.98 8.22 28.96
CA PHE A 172 -21.70 7.54 29.07
C PHE A 172 -20.95 7.70 27.74
N LEU A 173 -19.72 8.22 27.82
CA LEU A 173 -18.84 8.42 26.70
C LEU A 173 -17.54 7.65 26.94
N CYS A 174 -17.25 6.66 26.10
CA CYS A 174 -16.06 5.83 26.25
C CYS A 174 -15.26 5.77 24.95
N GLY A 175 -13.94 5.91 24.99
CA GLY A 175 -13.13 5.90 23.79
C GLY A 175 -11.64 6.13 24.04
N GLU A 176 -10.88 6.14 22.95
CA GLU A 176 -9.46 6.53 22.96
C GLU A 176 -9.33 8.06 22.87
N ASP A 177 -8.41 8.61 23.66
CA ASP A 177 -8.10 10.05 23.75
C ASP A 177 -9.32 10.90 24.17
N VAL A 178 -10.17 10.32 25.02
CA VAL A 178 -11.37 10.98 25.53
C VAL A 178 -11.02 11.88 26.69
N VAL A 179 -10.34 11.36 27.71
CA VAL A 179 -9.98 12.07 28.94
C VAL A 179 -8.52 12.52 28.87
N GLU A 180 -7.64 11.63 28.46
CA GLU A 180 -6.20 11.87 28.34
C GLU A 180 -5.84 12.25 26.90
N SER A 181 -5.10 13.34 26.69
CA SER A 181 -4.68 13.73 25.33
C SER A 181 -3.54 12.83 24.84
N ALA A 182 -3.68 12.25 23.64
CA ALA A 182 -2.52 11.76 22.91
C ALA A 182 -1.71 12.92 22.35
N LYS A 183 -0.44 13.00 22.75
CA LYS A 183 0.57 13.83 22.07
C LYS A 183 0.76 13.47 20.58
N ARG A 184 0.21 12.35 20.10
CA ARG A 184 0.47 11.75 18.77
C ARG A 184 0.12 12.68 17.60
N PHE A 185 -0.94 13.49 17.71
CA PHE A 185 -1.38 14.34 16.61
C PHE A 185 -1.50 15.84 16.95
N GLY A 186 -1.04 16.23 18.15
CA GLY A 186 -1.17 17.60 18.66
C GLY A 186 -2.62 18.02 18.95
N GLU A 187 -3.56 17.08 18.99
CA GLU A 187 -4.98 17.33 19.27
C GLU A 187 -5.25 17.24 20.78
N ALA A 188 -6.06 18.18 21.28
CA ALA A 188 -6.49 18.16 22.67
C ALA A 188 -7.44 16.97 22.93
N ALA A 189 -7.49 16.49 24.19
CA ALA A 189 -8.39 15.42 24.61
C ALA A 189 -9.84 15.76 24.24
N LEU A 190 -10.63 14.78 23.81
CA LEU A 190 -12.00 15.02 23.34
C LEU A 190 -12.85 15.73 24.41
N ALA A 191 -12.70 15.36 25.69
CA ALA A 191 -13.36 16.00 26.83
C ALA A 191 -13.08 17.50 26.90
N SER A 192 -11.82 17.91 26.69
CA SER A 192 -11.42 19.32 26.75
C SER A 192 -12.03 20.15 25.62
N VAL A 193 -12.08 19.60 24.41
CA VAL A 193 -12.72 20.24 23.25
C VAL A 193 -14.23 20.31 23.46
N MET A 194 -14.84 19.23 23.93
CA MET A 194 -16.27 19.16 24.22
C MET A 194 -16.68 20.17 25.30
N LEU A 195 -15.87 20.28 26.37
CA LEU A 195 -16.04 21.27 27.44
C LEU A 195 -16.06 22.70 26.89
N ASN A 196 -15.11 23.04 26.03
CA ASN A 196 -15.03 24.39 25.43
C ASN A 196 -16.24 24.70 24.53
N LEU A 197 -16.74 23.70 23.79
CA LEU A 197 -17.92 23.85 22.94
C LEU A 197 -19.22 23.93 23.75
N LEU A 198 -19.32 23.23 24.88
CA LEU A 198 -20.53 23.19 25.71
C LEU A 198 -20.73 24.45 26.56
N ARG A 199 -19.66 25.11 27.01
CA ARG A 199 -19.72 26.32 27.85
C ARG A 199 -20.65 27.42 27.30
N PRO A 200 -20.56 27.84 26.02
CA PRO A 200 -21.49 28.83 25.46
C PRO A 200 -22.92 28.28 25.24
N CYS A 201 -23.10 26.96 25.29
CA CYS A 201 -24.36 26.27 25.01
C CYS A 201 -25.13 25.86 26.27
N LEU A 202 -24.80 26.42 27.45
CA LEU A 202 -25.48 26.09 28.72
C LEU A 202 -27.01 26.28 28.67
N ARG A 203 -27.50 27.25 27.89
CA ARG A 203 -28.94 27.46 27.66
C ARG A 203 -29.64 26.31 26.94
N LEU A 204 -28.88 25.46 26.26
CA LEU A 204 -29.37 24.28 25.52
C LEU A 204 -29.26 22.99 26.34
N ARG A 205 -28.88 23.07 27.63
CA ARG A 205 -28.60 21.91 28.50
C ARG A 205 -29.73 20.87 28.57
N SER A 206 -30.97 21.31 28.37
CA SER A 206 -32.17 20.46 28.42
C SER A 206 -32.50 19.79 27.09
N HIS A 207 -31.77 20.10 26.02
CA HIS A 207 -32.05 19.56 24.69
C HIS A 207 -31.43 18.17 24.51
N ALA A 208 -32.26 17.18 24.15
CA ALA A 208 -31.85 15.77 24.03
C ALA A 208 -30.68 15.54 23.07
N LEU A 209 -30.58 16.35 22.02
CA LEU A 209 -29.55 16.21 20.97
C LEU A 209 -28.28 17.04 21.19
N LEU A 210 -28.16 17.77 22.31
CA LEU A 210 -26.98 18.61 22.56
C LEU A 210 -25.69 17.79 22.57
N LEU A 211 -25.61 16.74 23.40
CA LEU A 211 -24.41 15.90 23.52
C LEU A 211 -24.08 15.15 22.22
N PRO A 212 -25.05 14.47 21.55
CA PRO A 212 -24.83 13.90 20.22
C PRO A 212 -24.32 14.90 19.18
N ALA A 213 -24.91 16.09 19.09
CA ALA A 213 -24.51 17.11 18.13
C ALA A 213 -23.11 17.66 18.42
N MET A 214 -22.77 17.87 19.70
CA MET A 214 -21.41 18.30 20.09
C MET A 214 -20.35 17.27 19.74
N LEU A 215 -20.64 15.98 19.92
CA LEU A 215 -19.72 14.92 19.51
C LEU A 215 -19.45 14.97 18.00
N LEU A 216 -20.50 15.01 17.18
CA LEU A 216 -20.36 15.04 15.72
C LEU A 216 -19.70 16.34 15.23
N LYS A 217 -19.90 17.46 15.94
CA LYS A 217 -19.18 18.71 15.67
C LYS A 217 -17.67 18.58 15.88
N ILE A 218 -17.24 17.90 16.95
CA ILE A 218 -15.81 17.61 17.18
C ILE A 218 -15.24 16.75 16.04
N TYR A 219 -15.99 15.73 15.61
CA TYR A 219 -15.59 14.87 14.48
C TYR A 219 -15.48 15.66 13.17
N SER A 220 -16.44 16.55 12.89
CA SER A 220 -16.41 17.48 11.75
C SER A 220 -15.16 18.37 11.80
N MET A 221 -14.85 18.98 12.95
CA MET A 221 -13.67 19.83 13.13
C MET A 221 -12.36 19.08 12.91
N ARG A 222 -12.20 17.90 13.52
CA ARG A 222 -11.00 17.09 13.35
C ARG A 222 -10.86 16.60 11.91
N THR A 223 -11.94 16.13 11.28
CA THR A 223 -11.93 15.73 9.86
C THR A 223 -11.45 16.85 8.95
N VAL A 224 -11.89 18.10 9.18
CA VAL A 224 -11.43 19.28 8.44
C VAL A 224 -9.93 19.55 8.66
N SER A 225 -9.46 19.49 9.91
CA SER A 225 -8.04 19.67 10.26
C SER A 225 -7.15 18.68 9.50
N PHE A 226 -7.50 17.39 9.51
CA PHE A 226 -6.72 16.36 8.81
C PHE A 226 -6.88 16.41 7.29
N MET A 227 -8.05 16.79 6.77
CA MET A 227 -8.24 17.03 5.34
C MET A 227 -7.22 18.05 4.82
N TYR A 228 -7.05 19.19 5.48
CA TYR A 228 -6.08 20.20 5.06
C TYR A 228 -4.63 19.68 5.09
N LYS A 229 -4.26 18.88 6.11
CA LYS A 229 -2.95 18.23 6.17
C LYS A 229 -2.70 17.32 4.96
N GLN A 230 -3.68 16.48 4.58
CA GLN A 230 -3.52 15.59 3.43
C GLN A 230 -3.55 16.32 2.09
N LEU A 231 -4.38 17.37 1.96
CA LEU A 231 -4.38 18.19 0.74
C LEU A 231 -3.09 18.98 0.56
N SER A 232 -2.46 19.42 1.65
CA SER A 232 -1.12 20.03 1.58
C SER A 232 -0.10 19.04 1.05
N ARG A 233 -0.06 17.82 1.61
CA ARG A 233 0.84 16.75 1.12
C ARG A 233 0.57 16.37 -0.33
N LEU A 234 -0.69 16.39 -0.76
CA LEU A 234 -1.04 16.17 -2.17
C LEU A 234 -0.48 17.28 -3.05
N ASN A 235 -0.59 18.55 -2.63
CA ASN A 235 -0.01 19.66 -3.38
C ASN A 235 1.51 19.51 -3.49
N ASP A 236 2.20 19.14 -2.41
CA ASP A 236 3.66 18.95 -2.43
C ASP A 236 4.08 17.85 -3.43
N LEU A 237 3.32 16.75 -3.51
CA LEU A 237 3.54 15.67 -4.48
C LEU A 237 3.19 16.10 -5.91
N GLU A 238 2.16 16.92 -6.09
CA GLU A 238 1.80 17.49 -7.39
C GLU A 238 2.88 18.45 -7.90
N ASP A 239 3.44 19.27 -7.01
CA ASP A 239 4.55 20.18 -7.30
C ASP A 239 5.83 19.40 -7.63
N GLU A 240 6.07 18.26 -6.96
CA GLU A 240 7.15 17.33 -7.31
C GLU A 240 6.98 16.77 -8.73
N ILE A 241 5.76 16.40 -9.14
CA ILE A 241 5.50 15.92 -10.51
C ILE A 241 5.64 17.07 -11.53
N GLY A 242 5.21 18.28 -11.16
CA GLY A 242 5.38 19.51 -11.95
C GLY A 242 4.47 19.65 -13.18
N VAL A 243 3.65 18.63 -13.49
CA VAL A 243 2.77 18.64 -14.68
C VAL A 243 1.45 19.38 -14.42
N THR A 244 1.05 19.51 -13.16
CA THR A 244 -0.21 20.19 -12.79
C THR A 244 0.08 21.62 -12.35
N ASN A 245 -0.69 22.56 -12.88
CA ASN A 245 -0.64 23.97 -12.47
C ASN A 245 -2.06 24.41 -12.07
N ALA A 246 -2.42 24.12 -10.82
CA ALA A 246 -3.66 24.59 -10.21
C ALA A 246 -3.37 25.82 -9.34
N GLY A 247 -4.32 26.75 -9.22
CA GLY A 247 -4.10 28.12 -8.74
C GLY A 247 -3.55 28.35 -7.32
N ARG A 248 -3.08 27.31 -6.61
CA ARG A 248 -2.30 27.41 -5.36
C ARG A 248 -0.90 26.76 -5.44
N CYS A 249 -0.45 26.32 -6.61
CA CYS A 249 0.92 25.85 -6.80
C CYS A 249 1.88 27.05 -6.65
N GLU A 250 2.63 27.08 -5.56
CA GLU A 250 3.59 28.15 -5.27
C GLU A 250 4.93 27.93 -6.01
N VAL A 251 5.24 26.68 -6.35
CA VAL A 251 6.54 26.28 -6.91
C VAL A 251 6.37 25.78 -8.35
N LYS A 252 7.06 26.44 -9.29
CA LYS A 252 7.15 25.96 -10.68
C LYS A 252 8.46 25.20 -10.86
N ARG A 253 8.37 23.87 -10.97
CA ARG A 253 9.49 23.01 -11.36
C ARG A 253 9.84 23.23 -12.83
N SER A 254 11.13 23.24 -13.19
CA SER A 254 11.55 23.19 -14.59
C SER A 254 11.27 21.81 -15.18
N LEU A 255 10.64 21.75 -16.35
CA LEU A 255 10.28 20.50 -17.03
C LEU A 255 11.30 20.06 -18.09
N GLU A 256 12.48 20.69 -18.14
CA GLU A 256 13.48 20.44 -19.18
C GLU A 256 13.98 18.99 -19.22
N HIS A 257 14.13 18.35 -18.05
CA HIS A 257 14.61 16.97 -17.92
C HIS A 257 13.49 15.96 -17.61
N TRP A 258 12.24 16.42 -17.60
CA TRP A 258 11.09 15.56 -17.30
C TRP A 258 10.95 14.44 -18.35
N PRO A 259 10.68 13.19 -17.96
CA PRO A 259 10.40 12.69 -16.61
C PRO A 259 11.61 12.11 -15.84
N HIS A 260 12.84 12.33 -16.31
CA HIS A 260 14.02 11.63 -15.76
C HIS A 260 14.40 12.10 -14.35
N ASP A 261 14.01 13.32 -14.01
CA ASP A 261 14.32 14.02 -12.78
C ASP A 261 13.30 13.76 -11.66
N VAL A 262 12.17 13.10 -11.93
CA VAL A 262 11.15 12.72 -10.94
C VAL A 262 11.50 11.38 -10.29
N ASP A 263 11.43 11.30 -8.96
CA ASP A 263 11.53 10.01 -8.26
C ASP A 263 10.20 9.27 -8.34
N ILE A 264 10.06 8.46 -9.39
CA ILE A 264 8.85 7.69 -9.66
C ILE A 264 8.44 6.83 -8.46
N LYS A 265 9.40 6.23 -7.75
CA LYS A 265 9.10 5.30 -6.67
C LYS A 265 8.51 6.05 -5.48
N ASP A 266 9.19 7.08 -5.01
CA ASP A 266 8.80 7.79 -3.79
C ASP A 266 7.52 8.60 -4.01
N THR A 267 7.36 9.24 -5.17
CA THR A 267 6.12 9.93 -5.53
C THR A 267 4.94 8.95 -5.67
N THR A 268 5.13 7.75 -6.24
CA THR A 268 4.07 6.71 -6.29
C THR A 268 3.64 6.28 -4.89
N LEU A 269 4.60 6.01 -4.00
CA LEU A 269 4.31 5.64 -2.61
C LEU A 269 3.57 6.76 -1.87
N GLY A 270 4.02 8.01 -2.05
CA GLY A 270 3.39 9.20 -1.50
C GLY A 270 1.93 9.36 -1.94
N LEU A 271 1.68 9.29 -3.26
CA LEU A 271 0.33 9.40 -3.83
C LEU A 271 -0.60 8.30 -3.34
N HIS A 272 -0.14 7.04 -3.29
CA HIS A 272 -0.96 5.95 -2.76
C HIS A 272 -1.29 6.12 -1.28
N SER A 273 -0.33 6.58 -0.47
CA SER A 273 -0.55 6.87 0.95
C SER A 273 -1.60 7.98 1.13
N VAL A 274 -1.44 9.10 0.44
CA VAL A 274 -2.39 10.23 0.49
C VAL A 274 -3.77 9.81 -0.05
N GLY A 275 -3.83 9.07 -1.15
CA GLY A 275 -5.07 8.57 -1.72
C GLY A 275 -5.85 7.66 -0.77
N ALA A 276 -5.15 6.78 -0.04
CA ALA A 276 -5.76 5.94 0.99
C ALA A 276 -6.30 6.78 2.17
N GLU A 277 -5.51 7.74 2.65
CA GLU A 277 -5.92 8.65 3.72
C GLU A 277 -7.16 9.48 3.35
N LEU A 278 -7.18 10.08 2.15
CA LEU A 278 -8.33 10.82 1.63
C LEU A 278 -9.57 9.93 1.50
N PHE A 279 -9.41 8.67 1.09
CA PHE A 279 -10.51 7.72 1.02
C PHE A 279 -11.10 7.43 2.40
N PHE A 280 -10.29 7.10 3.40
CA PHE A 280 -10.79 6.81 4.76
C PHE A 280 -11.40 8.04 5.44
N LEU A 281 -10.83 9.23 5.23
CA LEU A 281 -11.42 10.49 5.70
C LEU A 281 -12.77 10.75 5.02
N ASN A 282 -12.89 10.51 3.71
CA ASN A 282 -14.16 10.69 3.00
C ASN A 282 -15.25 9.79 3.60
N GLN A 283 -14.90 8.53 3.85
CA GLN A 283 -15.81 7.56 4.48
C GLN A 283 -16.24 7.96 5.90
N THR A 284 -15.36 8.63 6.65
CA THR A 284 -15.67 9.20 7.97
C THR A 284 -16.59 10.41 7.85
N SER A 285 -16.37 11.27 6.84
CA SER A 285 -17.23 12.40 6.53
C SER A 285 -18.64 11.97 6.11
N CYS A 286 -18.75 10.95 5.25
CA CYS A 286 -20.04 10.37 4.85
C CYS A 286 -20.79 9.82 6.06
N TRP A 287 -20.13 9.02 6.90
CA TRP A 287 -20.75 8.51 8.14
C TRP A 287 -21.21 9.64 9.07
N THR A 288 -20.39 10.69 9.25
CA THR A 288 -20.74 11.85 10.09
C THR A 288 -21.97 12.56 9.53
N GLN A 289 -22.03 12.75 8.20
CA GLN A 289 -23.17 13.37 7.52
C GLN A 289 -24.46 12.55 7.70
N GLU A 290 -24.41 11.24 7.52
CA GLU A 290 -25.57 10.37 7.72
C GLU A 290 -26.04 10.36 9.18
N CYS A 291 -25.11 10.34 10.13
CA CYS A 291 -25.44 10.45 11.55
C CYS A 291 -26.07 11.81 11.89
N LEU A 292 -25.58 12.92 11.31
CA LEU A 292 -26.18 14.24 11.49
C LEU A 292 -27.59 14.33 10.88
N LYS A 293 -27.82 13.74 9.70
CA LYS A 293 -29.17 13.64 9.10
C LYS A 293 -30.11 12.84 10.00
N PHE A 294 -29.64 11.75 10.58
CA PHE A 294 -30.38 10.99 11.58
C PHE A 294 -30.75 11.85 12.80
N LEU A 295 -29.81 12.64 13.34
CA LEU A 295 -30.10 13.56 14.45
C LEU A 295 -31.09 14.66 14.05
N CYS A 296 -30.98 15.21 12.84
CA CYS A 296 -31.90 16.21 12.29
C CYS A 296 -33.34 15.65 12.22
N GLN A 297 -33.52 14.43 11.71
CA GLN A 297 -34.81 13.75 11.70
C GLN A 297 -35.34 13.47 13.11
N LEU A 298 -34.45 13.17 14.06
CA LEU A 298 -34.82 12.96 15.45
C LEU A 298 -35.24 14.27 16.13
N GLY A 299 -34.58 15.39 15.81
CA GLY A 299 -34.85 16.72 16.34
C GLY A 299 -36.26 17.21 16.03
N ALA A 300 -36.74 16.94 14.82
CA ALA A 300 -38.12 17.23 14.42
C ALA A 300 -39.18 16.56 15.32
N ASN A 301 -38.86 15.42 15.95
CA ASN A 301 -39.75 14.71 16.87
C ASN A 301 -39.61 15.16 18.34
N CYS A 302 -38.65 16.04 18.64
CA CYS A 302 -38.37 16.53 19.99
C CYS A 302 -39.13 17.83 20.33
N SER A 303 -39.81 18.46 19.36
CA SER A 303 -40.56 19.72 19.54
C SER A 303 -41.66 19.63 20.59
N ASP A 304 -42.19 18.42 20.80
CA ASP A 304 -43.35 18.18 21.67
C ASP A 304 -42.96 18.00 23.15
N TYR A 305 -41.67 18.12 23.49
CA TYR A 305 -41.19 17.91 24.86
C TYR A 305 -41.39 19.16 25.73
N PRO A 306 -41.96 19.02 26.94
CA PRO A 306 -42.43 20.14 27.76
C PRO A 306 -41.35 21.12 28.23
N ASN A 307 -40.08 20.71 28.29
CA ASN A 307 -38.96 21.54 28.77
C ASN A 307 -38.11 22.13 27.63
N ILE A 308 -38.57 22.04 26.38
CA ILE A 308 -37.85 22.58 25.22
C ILE A 308 -38.60 23.80 24.70
N SER A 309 -37.94 24.96 24.68
CA SER A 309 -38.54 26.14 24.05
C SER A 309 -38.41 26.03 22.52
N PRO A 310 -39.39 26.54 21.74
CA PRO A 310 -39.31 26.52 20.28
C PRO A 310 -38.03 27.17 19.74
N ALA A 311 -37.55 28.25 20.38
CA ALA A 311 -36.30 28.92 20.02
C ALA A 311 -35.07 28.01 20.21
N THR A 312 -34.99 27.27 21.32
CA THR A 312 -33.89 26.32 21.55
C THR A 312 -33.91 25.13 20.60
N CYS A 313 -35.11 24.64 20.25
CA CYS A 313 -35.26 23.57 19.26
C CYS A 313 -34.79 24.04 17.88
N LEU A 314 -35.21 25.26 17.47
CA LEU A 314 -34.83 25.84 16.18
C LEU A 314 -33.32 26.05 16.08
N GLU A 315 -32.67 26.53 17.13
CA GLU A 315 -31.22 26.73 17.12
C GLU A 315 -30.45 25.42 16.98
N VAL A 316 -30.82 24.38 17.74
CA VAL A 316 -30.15 23.07 17.63
C VAL A 316 -30.37 22.48 16.25
N GLN A 317 -31.59 22.61 15.72
CA GLN A 317 -31.92 22.18 14.36
C GLN A 317 -31.04 22.89 13.31
N GLN A 318 -30.97 24.23 13.36
CA GLN A 318 -30.13 25.03 12.47
C GLN A 318 -28.64 24.69 12.60
N ALA A 319 -28.16 24.44 13.82
CA ALA A 319 -26.78 24.04 14.07
C ALA A 319 -26.46 22.66 13.43
N ILE A 320 -27.39 21.70 13.54
CA ILE A 320 -27.24 20.38 12.91
C ILE A 320 -27.27 20.52 11.39
N GLU A 321 -28.22 21.27 10.83
CA GLU A 321 -28.34 21.51 9.38
C GLU A 321 -27.08 22.18 8.80
N TYR A 322 -26.52 23.16 9.51
CA TYR A 322 -25.25 23.78 9.15
C TYR A 322 -24.11 22.76 9.12
N GLU A 323 -24.00 21.89 10.14
CA GLU A 323 -22.97 20.85 10.16
C GLU A 323 -23.20 19.77 9.07
N ILE A 324 -24.46 19.46 8.68
CA ILE A 324 -24.75 18.58 7.53
C ILE A 324 -24.21 19.21 6.24
N ALA A 325 -24.51 20.49 5.99
CA ALA A 325 -24.03 21.19 4.81
C ALA A 325 -22.49 21.24 4.78
N LYS A 326 -21.87 21.58 5.92
CA LYS A 326 -20.41 21.63 6.05
C LYS A 326 -19.77 20.27 5.78
N THR A 327 -20.23 19.19 6.41
CA THR A 327 -19.70 17.83 6.21
C THR A 327 -19.90 17.32 4.78
N GLN A 328 -20.97 17.74 4.09
CA GLN A 328 -21.17 17.45 2.68
C GLN A 328 -20.06 18.06 1.80
N TRP A 329 -19.72 19.33 2.02
CA TRP A 329 -18.66 20.00 1.26
C TRP A 329 -17.26 19.45 1.58
N VAL A 330 -17.01 19.08 2.83
CA VAL A 330 -15.80 18.36 3.24
C VAL A 330 -15.68 17.03 2.48
N GLY A 331 -16.76 16.23 2.45
CA GLY A 331 -16.79 14.97 1.70
C GLY A 331 -16.51 15.16 0.20
N ARG A 332 -17.12 16.19 -0.42
CA ARG A 332 -16.84 16.53 -1.82
C ARG A 332 -15.38 16.90 -2.06
N THR A 333 -14.79 17.69 -1.16
CA THR A 333 -13.38 18.10 -1.27
C THR A 333 -12.45 16.89 -1.17
N LEU A 334 -12.72 15.97 -0.25
CA LEU A 334 -11.96 14.72 -0.10
C LEU A 334 -12.10 13.82 -1.35
N ALA A 335 -13.30 13.75 -1.94
CA ALA A 335 -13.52 13.02 -3.19
C ALA A 335 -12.73 13.62 -4.35
N THR A 336 -12.74 14.95 -4.50
CA THR A 336 -11.91 15.65 -5.50
C THR A 336 -10.42 15.41 -5.27
N GLY A 337 -9.95 15.42 -4.02
CA GLY A 337 -8.56 15.09 -3.70
C GLY A 337 -8.17 13.66 -4.12
N LYS A 338 -9.09 12.70 -3.96
CA LYS A 338 -8.88 11.32 -4.44
C LYS A 338 -8.79 11.26 -5.96
N GLU A 339 -9.66 11.97 -6.68
CA GLU A 339 -9.62 12.05 -8.15
C GLU A 339 -8.32 12.69 -8.65
N ARG A 340 -7.87 13.77 -8.00
CA ARG A 340 -6.57 14.40 -8.25
C ARG A 340 -5.42 13.40 -8.08
N THR A 341 -5.41 12.66 -6.97
CA THR A 341 -4.40 11.61 -6.72
C THR A 341 -4.37 10.58 -7.86
N GLN A 342 -5.54 10.14 -8.34
CA GLN A 342 -5.62 9.19 -9.45
C GLN A 342 -5.11 9.79 -10.77
N ALA A 343 -5.41 11.06 -11.04
CA ALA A 343 -4.89 11.76 -12.21
C ALA A 343 -3.36 11.83 -12.18
N GLN A 344 -2.77 12.15 -11.02
CA GLN A 344 -1.31 12.18 -10.87
C GLN A 344 -0.68 10.80 -11.04
N LEU A 345 -1.29 9.74 -10.50
CA LEU A 345 -0.81 8.38 -10.71
C LEU A 345 -0.77 8.01 -12.21
N ASN A 346 -1.78 8.40 -12.98
CA ASN A 346 -1.80 8.15 -14.42
C ASN A 346 -0.67 8.88 -15.16
N VAL A 347 -0.39 10.14 -14.77
CA VAL A 347 0.75 10.91 -15.30
C VAL A 347 2.06 10.21 -14.95
N LEU A 348 2.21 9.73 -13.72
CA LEU A 348 3.42 9.08 -13.24
C LEU A 348 3.68 7.72 -13.93
N TYR A 349 2.64 6.93 -14.19
CA TYR A 349 2.76 5.70 -14.98
C TYR A 349 3.15 5.98 -16.44
N SER A 350 2.62 7.07 -17.02
CA SER A 350 3.00 7.51 -18.36
C SER A 350 4.47 7.95 -18.40
N ALA A 351 4.92 8.68 -17.38
CA ALA A 351 6.32 9.08 -17.18
C ALA A 351 7.26 7.87 -17.04
N ALA A 352 6.87 6.87 -16.24
CA ALA A 352 7.62 5.62 -16.09
C ALA A 352 7.78 4.89 -17.42
N SER A 353 6.71 4.79 -18.21
CA SER A 353 6.76 4.17 -19.53
C SER A 353 7.66 4.95 -20.51
N GLN A 354 7.63 6.29 -20.50
CA GLN A 354 8.52 7.09 -21.34
C GLN A 354 10.00 6.86 -20.99
N LYS A 355 10.32 6.77 -19.71
CA LYS A 355 11.67 6.47 -19.23
C LYS A 355 12.13 5.08 -19.69
N GLU A 356 11.27 4.07 -19.57
CA GLU A 356 11.56 2.70 -20.02
C GLU A 356 11.71 2.60 -21.54
N ASN A 357 10.86 3.30 -22.30
CA ASN A 357 10.96 3.38 -23.76
C ASN A 357 12.27 4.05 -24.22
N ALA A 358 12.70 5.13 -23.56
CA ALA A 358 13.97 5.79 -23.87
C ALA A 358 15.18 4.86 -23.64
N ILE A 359 15.15 4.10 -22.54
CA ILE A 359 16.16 3.07 -22.24
C ILE A 359 16.13 1.98 -23.31
N SER A 360 14.95 1.49 -23.69
CA SER A 360 14.80 0.46 -24.72
C SER A 360 15.34 0.91 -26.08
N ILE A 361 15.14 2.18 -26.47
CA ILE A 361 15.68 2.74 -27.72
C ILE A 361 17.21 2.80 -27.67
N ASN A 362 17.79 3.17 -26.51
CA ASN A 362 19.23 3.19 -26.36
C ASN A 362 19.82 1.78 -26.43
N TYR A 363 19.19 0.78 -25.80
CA TYR A 363 19.60 -0.62 -25.91
C TYR A 363 19.52 -1.14 -27.36
N SER A 364 18.45 -0.82 -28.09
CA SER A 364 18.32 -1.26 -29.48
C SER A 364 19.39 -0.61 -30.39
N ARG A 365 19.74 0.66 -30.16
CA ARG A 365 20.86 1.32 -30.83
C ARG A 365 22.20 0.64 -30.50
N MET A 366 22.48 0.38 -29.22
CA MET A 366 23.70 -0.31 -28.82
C MET A 366 23.80 -1.71 -29.45
N ALA A 367 22.68 -2.44 -29.53
CA ALA A 367 22.63 -3.74 -30.19
C ALA A 367 22.90 -3.63 -31.71
N GLN A 368 22.41 -2.59 -32.38
CA GLN A 368 22.71 -2.33 -33.79
C GLN A 368 24.19 -2.03 -34.02
N GLU A 369 24.79 -1.17 -33.20
CA GLU A 369 26.22 -0.84 -33.28
C GLU A 369 27.10 -2.08 -33.05
N GLN A 370 26.73 -2.93 -32.07
CA GLN A 370 27.40 -4.21 -31.83
C GLN A 370 27.30 -5.16 -33.03
N ASN A 371 26.14 -5.25 -33.66
CA ASN A 371 25.94 -6.07 -34.86
C ASN A 371 26.78 -5.55 -36.03
N GLU A 372 26.87 -4.23 -36.24
CA GLU A 372 27.71 -3.64 -37.28
C GLU A 372 29.20 -3.91 -37.03
N ASN A 373 29.66 -3.76 -35.79
CA ASN A 373 31.04 -4.04 -35.43
C ASN A 373 31.35 -5.54 -35.62
N SER A 374 30.47 -6.42 -35.18
CA SER A 374 30.59 -7.87 -35.41
C SER A 374 30.67 -8.20 -36.91
N ARG A 375 29.87 -7.53 -37.76
CA ARG A 375 29.96 -7.71 -39.22
C ARG A 375 31.29 -7.23 -39.79
N LYS A 376 31.82 -6.09 -39.32
CA LYS A 376 33.14 -5.58 -39.72
C LYS A 376 34.25 -6.55 -39.31
N GLU A 377 34.20 -7.10 -38.10
CA GLU A 377 35.15 -8.10 -37.62
C GLU A 377 35.13 -9.36 -38.46
N VAL A 378 33.95 -9.91 -38.77
CA VAL A 378 33.81 -11.07 -39.66
C VAL A 378 34.41 -10.77 -41.04
N HIS A 379 34.16 -9.58 -41.59
CA HIS A 379 34.71 -9.18 -42.88
C HIS A 379 36.24 -9.02 -42.84
N LEU A 380 36.79 -8.38 -41.80
CA LEU A 380 38.23 -8.23 -41.59
C LEU A 380 38.90 -9.59 -41.43
N ASN A 381 38.34 -10.48 -40.61
CA ASN A 381 38.82 -11.84 -40.41
C ASN A 381 38.80 -12.63 -41.72
N THR A 382 37.75 -12.47 -42.52
CA THR A 382 37.67 -13.09 -43.86
C THR A 382 38.80 -12.59 -44.76
N ARG A 383 39.08 -11.28 -44.76
CA ARG A 383 40.17 -10.69 -45.55
C ARG A 383 41.56 -11.10 -45.03
N ILE A 384 41.75 -11.19 -43.73
CA ILE A 384 42.98 -11.70 -43.12
C ILE A 384 43.18 -13.16 -43.54
N ALA A 385 42.14 -13.99 -43.48
CA ALA A 385 42.20 -15.38 -43.90
C ALA A 385 42.54 -15.53 -45.39
N THR A 386 41.99 -14.69 -46.27
CA THR A 386 42.33 -14.72 -47.71
C THR A 386 43.77 -14.25 -47.98
N SER A 387 44.24 -13.18 -47.31
CA SER A 387 45.64 -12.73 -47.41
C SER A 387 46.60 -13.80 -46.89
N THR A 388 46.30 -14.40 -45.74
CA THR A 388 47.11 -15.48 -45.15
C THR A 388 47.21 -16.69 -46.09
N LYS A 389 46.11 -17.02 -46.80
CA LYS A 389 46.14 -18.07 -47.83
C LYS A 389 47.09 -17.71 -48.98
N GLN A 390 47.10 -16.46 -49.44
CA GLN A 390 48.02 -16.01 -50.50
C GLN A 390 49.48 -16.06 -50.04
N ASP A 391 49.77 -15.59 -48.82
CA ASP A 391 51.12 -15.65 -48.24
C ASP A 391 51.59 -17.10 -48.07
N SER A 392 50.69 -17.99 -47.68
CA SER A 392 50.97 -19.43 -47.60
C SER A 392 51.35 -20.01 -48.97
N ILE A 393 50.69 -19.59 -50.06
CA ILE A 393 51.04 -20.04 -51.42
C ILE A 393 52.45 -19.54 -51.79
N ALA A 394 52.75 -18.26 -51.57
CA ALA A 394 54.08 -17.71 -51.86
C ALA A 394 55.20 -18.43 -51.10
N MET A 395 54.98 -18.73 -49.81
CA MET A 395 55.93 -19.48 -48.98
C MET A 395 56.18 -20.90 -49.51
N THR A 396 55.14 -21.59 -49.95
CA THR A 396 55.29 -22.92 -50.57
C THR A 396 56.06 -22.88 -51.88
N ALA A 397 55.85 -21.84 -52.71
CA ALA A 397 56.58 -21.66 -53.96
C ALA A 397 58.08 -21.38 -53.74
N PHE A 398 58.42 -20.52 -52.77
CA PHE A 398 59.83 -20.28 -52.41
C PHE A 398 60.52 -21.56 -51.91
N THR A 399 59.83 -22.32 -51.06
CA THR A 399 60.34 -23.61 -50.56
C THR A 399 60.57 -24.61 -51.69
N PHE A 400 59.65 -24.68 -52.65
CA PHE A 400 59.80 -25.52 -53.84
C PHE A 400 61.02 -25.11 -54.69
N ILE A 401 61.17 -23.82 -54.97
CA ILE A 401 62.31 -23.29 -55.74
C ILE A 401 63.63 -23.60 -55.03
N ALA A 402 63.71 -23.35 -53.71
CA ALA A 402 64.89 -23.67 -52.91
C ALA A 402 65.22 -25.17 -52.97
N ALA A 403 64.23 -26.05 -52.81
CA ALA A 403 64.41 -27.50 -52.88
C ALA A 403 64.91 -27.99 -54.25
N LEU A 404 64.56 -27.29 -55.33
CA LEU A 404 65.01 -27.62 -56.69
C LEU A 404 66.47 -27.19 -56.94
N PHE A 405 66.87 -26.01 -56.47
CA PHE A 405 68.18 -25.42 -56.79
C PHE A 405 69.29 -25.82 -55.80
N LEU A 406 69.00 -26.01 -54.52
CA LEU A 406 70.00 -26.34 -53.49
C LEU A 406 70.85 -27.59 -53.80
N PRO A 407 70.26 -28.70 -54.30
CA PRO A 407 71.05 -29.89 -54.64
C PRO A 407 71.99 -29.66 -55.82
N GLY A 408 71.54 -28.87 -56.81
CA GLY A 408 72.33 -28.50 -57.99
C GLY A 408 73.49 -27.56 -57.66
N THR A 409 73.27 -26.58 -56.79
CA THR A 409 74.33 -25.66 -56.36
C THR A 409 75.34 -26.35 -55.44
N TYR A 410 74.88 -27.25 -54.55
CA TYR A 410 75.76 -28.04 -53.68
C TYR A 410 76.67 -28.98 -54.49
N THR A 411 76.11 -29.72 -55.44
CA THR A 411 76.87 -30.59 -56.33
C THR A 411 77.84 -29.80 -57.21
N SER A 412 77.39 -28.69 -57.81
CA SER A 412 78.28 -27.78 -58.58
C SER A 412 79.46 -27.28 -57.74
N SER A 413 79.21 -26.89 -56.48
CA SER A 413 80.25 -26.47 -55.54
C SER A 413 81.22 -27.61 -55.21
N LEU A 414 80.71 -28.82 -54.94
CA LEU A 414 81.55 -30.00 -54.69
C LEU A 414 82.46 -30.35 -55.88
N PHE A 415 81.94 -30.25 -57.10
CA PHE A 415 82.73 -30.46 -58.32
C PHE A 415 83.71 -29.32 -58.62
N SER A 416 83.47 -28.12 -58.08
CA SER A 416 84.37 -26.98 -58.17
C SER A 416 85.54 -27.05 -57.18
N ILE A 417 85.43 -27.85 -56.12
CA ILE A 417 86.55 -28.10 -55.20
C ILE A 417 87.50 -29.07 -55.92
N GLY A 418 88.69 -28.60 -56.30
CA GLY A 418 89.69 -29.32 -57.10
C GLY A 418 90.36 -30.52 -56.40
N MET A 419 89.64 -31.25 -55.55
CA MET A 419 90.18 -32.35 -54.74
C MET A 419 90.18 -33.70 -55.49
N PHE A 420 89.61 -33.79 -56.69
CA PHE A 420 89.54 -35.03 -57.45
C PHE A 420 90.20 -34.90 -58.84
N ASP A 421 91.30 -35.62 -59.06
CA ASP A 421 91.96 -35.76 -60.36
C ASP A 421 91.22 -36.76 -61.25
N TRP A 422 90.26 -36.25 -62.03
CA TRP A 422 89.50 -37.04 -63.00
C TRP A 422 90.20 -37.02 -64.38
N VAL A 423 90.67 -38.19 -64.83
CA VAL A 423 91.37 -38.49 -66.10
C VAL A 423 90.66 -37.86 -67.34
N PRO A 424 91.37 -37.34 -68.36
CA PRO A 424 90.81 -36.34 -69.27
C PRO A 424 90.00 -36.98 -70.41
N SER A 425 88.67 -36.98 -70.27
CA SER A 425 87.80 -36.74 -71.40
C SER A 425 86.78 -35.66 -71.02
N ASN A 426 86.76 -34.56 -71.77
CA ASN A 426 85.88 -33.42 -71.50
C ASN A 426 84.39 -33.78 -71.60
N ALA A 427 84.06 -34.93 -72.20
CA ALA A 427 82.70 -35.48 -72.28
C ALA A 427 82.26 -36.23 -70.99
N ALA A 428 83.18 -36.90 -70.28
CA ALA A 428 82.82 -37.70 -69.09
C ALA A 428 82.47 -36.86 -67.86
N LYS A 429 83.06 -35.66 -67.73
CA LYS A 429 82.76 -34.70 -66.65
C LYS A 429 81.29 -34.25 -66.66
N CYS A 430 80.74 -34.07 -67.87
CA CYS A 430 79.35 -33.67 -68.05
C CYS A 430 78.40 -34.79 -67.59
N TYR A 431 78.69 -36.05 -67.93
CA TYR A 431 77.82 -37.18 -67.59
C TYR A 431 77.84 -37.53 -66.09
N ALA A 432 79.00 -37.48 -65.43
CA ALA A 432 79.10 -37.76 -63.99
C ALA A 432 78.33 -36.74 -63.12
N TYR A 433 78.35 -35.46 -63.52
CA TYR A 433 77.52 -34.43 -62.91
C TYR A 433 76.02 -34.77 -63.01
N TRP A 434 75.53 -35.12 -64.20
CA TRP A 434 74.12 -35.48 -64.41
C TRP A 434 73.71 -36.74 -63.62
N CYS A 435 74.60 -37.73 -63.50
CA CYS A 435 74.33 -38.97 -62.75
C CYS A 435 74.21 -38.77 -61.24
N ILE A 436 74.80 -37.73 -60.66
CA ILE A 436 74.73 -37.46 -59.20
C ILE A 436 73.68 -36.40 -58.89
N THR A 437 73.65 -35.33 -59.68
CA THR A 437 72.75 -34.19 -59.44
C THR A 437 71.29 -34.56 -59.65
N VAL A 438 70.94 -35.29 -60.71
CA VAL A 438 69.55 -35.68 -60.99
C VAL A 438 68.92 -36.54 -59.89
N PRO A 439 69.54 -37.65 -59.43
CA PRO A 439 68.96 -38.45 -58.35
C PRO A 439 68.95 -37.72 -57.00
N LEU A 440 69.93 -36.87 -56.72
CA LEU A 440 69.97 -36.08 -55.49
C LEU A 440 68.82 -35.05 -55.46
N THR A 441 68.59 -34.35 -56.57
CA THR A 441 67.43 -33.45 -56.72
C THR A 441 66.13 -34.23 -56.64
N ALA A 442 66.04 -35.42 -57.26
CA ALA A 442 64.87 -36.28 -57.16
C ALA A 442 64.58 -36.73 -55.72
N LEU A 443 65.61 -37.02 -54.93
CA LEU A 443 65.47 -37.42 -53.52
C LEU A 443 64.95 -36.25 -52.67
N VAL A 444 65.53 -35.06 -52.81
CA VAL A 444 65.07 -33.86 -52.08
C VAL A 444 63.64 -33.49 -52.47
N MET A 445 63.32 -33.55 -53.76
CA MET A 445 61.96 -33.34 -54.27
C MET A 445 60.97 -34.39 -53.77
N ALA A 446 61.34 -35.67 -53.76
CA ALA A 446 60.51 -36.75 -53.24
C ALA A 446 60.27 -36.61 -51.73
N GLY A 447 61.29 -36.19 -50.98
CA GLY A 447 61.18 -35.89 -49.54
C GLY A 447 60.23 -34.73 -49.26
N TRP A 448 60.35 -33.62 -49.99
CA TRP A 448 59.41 -32.51 -49.89
C TRP A 448 57.99 -32.92 -50.29
N PHE A 449 57.82 -33.66 -51.39
CA PHE A 449 56.52 -34.11 -51.88
C PHE A 449 55.82 -35.06 -50.90
N THR A 450 56.57 -35.99 -50.29
CA THR A 450 56.02 -36.88 -49.25
C THR A 450 55.66 -36.12 -47.97
N TRP A 451 56.44 -35.12 -47.57
CA TRP A 451 56.09 -34.26 -46.44
C TRP A 451 54.84 -33.42 -46.74
N TYR A 452 54.77 -32.78 -47.91
CA TYR A 452 53.62 -31.99 -48.35
C TYR A 452 52.34 -32.83 -48.40
N LYS A 453 52.39 -34.03 -48.99
CA LYS A 453 51.24 -34.94 -49.06
C LYS A 453 50.81 -35.42 -47.67
N ARG A 454 51.75 -35.68 -46.75
CA ARG A 454 51.42 -36.04 -45.36
C ARG A 454 50.81 -34.87 -44.58
N ALA A 455 51.33 -33.66 -44.75
CA ALA A 455 50.81 -32.45 -44.12
C ALA A 455 49.39 -32.13 -44.63
N ASP A 456 49.16 -32.26 -45.94
CA ASP A 456 47.84 -32.08 -46.56
C ASP A 456 46.83 -33.12 -46.05
N GLN A 457 47.20 -34.40 -45.99
CA GLN A 457 46.33 -35.44 -45.43
C GLN A 457 46.01 -35.22 -43.94
N ALA A 458 46.96 -34.74 -43.14
CA ALA A 458 46.72 -34.41 -41.74
C ALA A 458 45.77 -33.21 -41.60
N PHE A 459 45.91 -32.20 -42.47
CA PHE A 459 45.03 -31.03 -42.51
C PHE A 459 43.60 -31.38 -42.93
N GLN A 460 43.44 -32.23 -43.96
CA GLN A 460 42.12 -32.70 -44.41
C GLN A 460 41.40 -33.48 -43.31
N ARG A 461 42.09 -34.36 -42.57
CA ARG A 461 41.50 -35.10 -41.44
C ARG A 461 41.07 -34.19 -40.29
N GLU A 462 41.87 -33.17 -39.97
CA GLU A 462 41.52 -32.17 -38.94
C GLU A 462 40.29 -31.33 -39.37
N MET A 463 40.21 -30.93 -40.65
CA MET A 463 39.05 -30.22 -41.19
C MET A 463 37.79 -31.07 -41.22
N GLU A 464 37.90 -32.35 -41.60
CA GLU A 464 36.80 -33.32 -41.60
C GLU A 464 36.32 -33.63 -40.17
N TYR A 465 37.23 -33.70 -39.20
CA TYR A 465 36.90 -33.83 -37.78
C TYR A 465 36.21 -32.57 -37.22
N ARG A 466 36.65 -31.36 -37.60
CA ARG A 466 36.01 -30.10 -37.15
C ARG A 466 34.62 -29.93 -37.73
N LEU A 467 34.46 -30.19 -39.03
CA LEU A 467 33.15 -30.14 -39.70
C LEU A 467 32.22 -31.25 -39.20
N GLY A 468 32.74 -32.46 -38.94
CA GLY A 468 31.97 -33.57 -38.37
C GLY A 468 31.67 -33.44 -36.87
N GLY A 469 32.48 -32.66 -36.13
CA GLY A 469 32.29 -32.37 -34.70
C GLY A 469 31.23 -31.30 -34.44
N GLU A 470 31.10 -30.30 -35.31
CA GLU A 470 30.01 -29.31 -35.23
C GLU A 470 28.62 -29.91 -35.53
N ASP A 471 28.55 -31.00 -36.29
CA ASP A 471 27.31 -31.77 -36.49
C ASP A 471 26.98 -32.68 -35.28
N GLY A 472 27.93 -32.91 -34.37
CA GLY A 472 27.80 -33.76 -33.19
C GLY A 472 27.38 -33.03 -31.90
N GLU A 473 27.59 -31.72 -31.82
CA GLU A 473 27.27 -30.91 -30.63
C GLU A 473 26.23 -29.81 -30.92
N LYS A 474 25.02 -30.23 -31.28
CA LYS A 474 23.75 -29.55 -30.93
C LYS A 474 22.54 -30.38 -31.35
N LYS A 475 22.19 -31.35 -30.50
CA LYS A 475 20.79 -31.76 -30.34
C LYS A 475 20.39 -31.51 -28.89
N PRO A 476 19.78 -30.37 -28.53
CA PRO A 476 19.01 -30.34 -27.30
C PRO A 476 17.80 -31.28 -27.50
N PRO A 477 17.53 -32.20 -26.56
CA PRO A 477 16.35 -33.04 -26.66
C PRO A 477 15.10 -32.17 -26.49
N ALA A 478 14.11 -32.44 -27.33
CA ALA A 478 12.79 -31.86 -27.18
C ALA A 478 12.07 -32.48 -25.97
N ASP A 479 11.59 -31.56 -25.13
CA ASP A 479 10.31 -31.59 -24.40
C ASP A 479 10.24 -32.17 -22.97
N ARG A 480 9.69 -31.33 -22.09
CA ARG A 480 9.10 -31.57 -20.75
C ARG A 480 9.98 -32.06 -19.58
N GLY A 481 10.16 -31.14 -18.61
CA GLY A 481 9.35 -31.25 -17.39
C GLY A 481 10.07 -31.35 -16.04
N LEU A 482 9.81 -30.32 -15.22
CA LEU A 482 9.61 -30.34 -13.77
C LEU A 482 10.81 -30.31 -12.81
N GLN A 483 10.80 -29.23 -12.03
CA GLN A 483 10.80 -29.26 -10.56
C GLN A 483 10.76 -30.68 -9.97
N ALA A 484 11.81 -31.04 -9.24
CA ALA A 484 11.77 -31.25 -7.79
C ALA A 484 12.83 -32.28 -7.37
N ARG A 485 13.68 -31.88 -6.42
CA ARG A 485 14.24 -32.84 -5.46
C ARG A 485 14.31 -32.18 -4.09
N THR A 486 13.28 -32.42 -3.28
CA THR A 486 13.48 -32.78 -1.87
C THR A 486 12.33 -33.65 -1.36
N LYS A 487 12.70 -34.91 -1.10
CA LYS A 487 12.27 -35.83 -0.01
C LYS A 487 10.91 -36.55 -0.08
N ASN A 488 11.02 -37.88 -0.22
CA ASN A 488 10.40 -38.98 0.53
C ASN A 488 9.04 -38.72 1.22
N HIS A 489 7.99 -39.44 0.84
CA HIS A 489 7.60 -40.75 1.41
C HIS A 489 6.32 -41.27 0.73
N THR A 490 6.27 -42.58 0.55
CA THR A 490 5.15 -43.42 0.11
C THR A 490 3.90 -43.32 1.01
N ASN A 491 2.70 -43.25 0.45
CA ASN A 491 1.75 -44.38 0.55
C ASN A 491 0.49 -44.28 -0.34
N SER A 492 0.04 -45.49 -0.69
CA SER A 492 -1.11 -45.98 -1.46
C SER A 492 -2.50 -45.37 -1.20
N GLY A 493 -3.40 -45.45 -2.21
CA GLY A 493 -4.83 -45.74 -1.99
C GLY A 493 -5.88 -44.94 -2.78
N ASP A 494 -6.46 -45.60 -3.79
CA ASP A 494 -7.89 -45.67 -4.15
C ASP A 494 -8.70 -44.52 -4.82
N ASN A 495 -9.15 -44.86 -6.03
CA ASN A 495 -10.52 -44.83 -6.61
C ASN A 495 -11.41 -43.56 -6.59
N MET A 496 -11.86 -43.20 -7.81
CA MET A 496 -13.28 -43.18 -8.27
C MET A 496 -13.76 -41.87 -8.95
N ALA A 497 -13.97 -41.96 -10.28
CA ALA A 497 -15.04 -41.44 -11.16
C ALA A 497 -15.59 -39.96 -11.09
N PRO A 498 -16.18 -39.45 -12.21
CA PRO A 498 -16.23 -38.01 -12.54
C PRO A 498 -17.65 -37.39 -12.56
N GLN A 499 -17.75 -36.04 -12.61
CA GLN A 499 -18.96 -35.32 -13.05
C GLN A 499 -18.67 -34.02 -13.82
N ALA A 500 -19.63 -33.68 -14.69
CA ALA A 500 -19.60 -32.71 -15.79
C ALA A 500 -20.34 -31.39 -15.49
N GLN A 501 -20.17 -30.38 -16.38
CA GLN A 501 -21.13 -29.37 -16.92
C GLN A 501 -20.38 -28.06 -17.27
N MET A 502 -20.28 -27.62 -18.54
CA MET A 502 -21.23 -26.95 -19.46
C MET A 502 -21.50 -25.44 -19.22
N THR A 503 -21.19 -24.64 -20.28
CA THR A 503 -21.84 -23.37 -20.74
C THR A 503 -21.69 -22.11 -19.87
N SER A 504 -21.64 -20.86 -20.35
CA SER A 504 -21.68 -20.21 -21.67
C SER A 504 -21.27 -18.73 -21.49
N SER A 505 -20.69 -18.14 -22.53
CA SER A 505 -20.31 -16.72 -22.70
C SER A 505 -21.46 -15.78 -23.10
N ARG A 506 -21.21 -14.45 -22.99
CA ARG A 506 -21.79 -13.24 -23.67
C ARG A 506 -22.19 -12.15 -22.64
N THR A 507 -22.06 -10.83 -22.80
CA THR A 507 -21.68 -9.91 -23.91
C THR A 507 -21.48 -8.50 -23.32
N LEU A 508 -20.65 -7.67 -23.95
CA LEU A 508 -20.52 -6.22 -23.75
C LEU A 508 -21.59 -5.43 -24.53
N SER A 509 -22.03 -4.29 -24.00
CA SER A 509 -22.78 -3.25 -24.71
C SER A 509 -22.23 -1.87 -24.35
N VAL A 510 -22.01 -1.06 -25.39
CA VAL A 510 -21.58 0.33 -25.41
C VAL A 510 -22.81 1.19 -25.73
N TYR A 511 -22.98 2.33 -25.06
CA TYR A 511 -23.92 3.37 -25.48
C TYR A 511 -23.22 4.72 -25.63
N LYS A 512 -23.49 5.39 -26.75
CA LYS A 512 -23.21 6.81 -26.99
C LYS A 512 -24.47 7.49 -27.52
N TYR A 513 -24.55 8.76 -27.16
CA TYR A 513 -25.64 9.74 -27.25
C TYR A 513 -26.25 9.98 -28.62
N SER A 514 -27.54 10.36 -28.59
CA SER A 514 -28.13 11.50 -29.30
C SER A 514 -29.31 12.04 -28.50
#